data_AF-A0A3L7TDS4-F1
#
_entry.id   AF-A0A3L7TDS4-F1
#
_cell.length_a   1.000
_cell.length_b   1.000
_cell.length_c   1.000
_cell.angle_alpha   90.00
_cell.angle_beta   90.00
_cell.angle_gamma   90.00
#
_symmetry.space_group_name_H-M   'P 1'
#
loop_
_entity.id
_entity.type
_entity.pdbx_description
1 polymer ?
#
loop_
_entity_poly.entity_id
_entity_poly.type
_entity_poly.pdbx_seq_one_letter_code
_entity_poly.pdbx_strand_id
1 'polypeptide(L)'
;MSSLDPFSLLGVEAVFELDSRRLRAAWIQRAAEAHPDAHREHSVESHPDALHAVDASARINDAYRLLADPLSRAAALLVARGAPLGDDRSMPNELLVEIMELRECADDVAIDRTRRALLSTHARARRDEELQHLAQAFSSGGSTQLPMEAGVAQRVRTCMNVIRAFDRVLEQLEREEHMPTLPGDL
;
A
#
# COMPACT_ATOMS: atom_id res chain seq x y z
N MET A 1 -1.54 -11.53 22.14
CA MET A 1 -2.79 -11.24 21.42
C MET A 1 -2.55 -11.64 19.98
N SER A 2 -3.12 -12.75 19.53
CA SER A 2 -2.92 -13.27 18.17
C SER A 2 -3.56 -12.32 17.17
N SER A 3 -2.81 -11.33 16.70
CA SER A 3 -3.11 -10.65 15.44
C SER A 3 -2.96 -11.71 14.37
N LEU A 4 -4.07 -12.32 13.96
CA LEU A 4 -4.05 -13.25 12.83
C LEU A 4 -3.44 -12.53 11.64
N ASP A 5 -2.50 -13.22 11.00
CA ASP A 5 -1.88 -12.80 9.76
C ASP A 5 -2.96 -12.43 8.70
N PRO A 6 -2.90 -11.25 8.05
CA PRO A 6 -3.92 -10.80 7.09
C PRO A 6 -4.21 -11.79 5.96
N PHE A 7 -3.19 -12.51 5.48
CA PHE A 7 -3.35 -13.52 4.44
C PHE A 7 -4.18 -14.70 4.96
N SER A 8 -3.85 -15.19 6.15
CA SER A 8 -4.61 -16.23 6.85
C SER A 8 -6.06 -15.83 7.14
N LEU A 9 -6.29 -14.56 7.49
CA LEU A 9 -7.63 -14.04 7.78
C LEU A 9 -8.54 -14.03 6.54
N LEU A 10 -7.98 -13.71 5.37
CA LEU A 10 -8.72 -13.77 4.10
C LEU A 10 -8.65 -15.16 3.43
N GLY A 11 -7.82 -16.08 3.92
CA GLY A 11 -7.61 -17.39 3.31
C GLY A 11 -6.91 -17.33 1.96
N VAL A 12 -6.05 -16.34 1.75
CA VAL A 12 -5.26 -16.15 0.53
C VAL A 12 -3.80 -16.52 0.77
N GLU A 13 -3.08 -16.83 -0.31
CA GLU A 13 -1.66 -17.14 -0.22
C GLU A 13 -0.83 -15.88 0.12
N ALA A 14 0.21 -16.04 0.94
CA ALA A 14 1.14 -14.97 1.31
C ALA A 14 2.15 -14.69 0.18
N VAL A 15 1.66 -14.12 -0.92
CA VAL A 15 2.44 -13.69 -2.09
C VAL A 15 2.24 -12.20 -2.38
N PHE A 16 3.21 -11.59 -3.05
CA PHE A 16 3.10 -10.19 -3.48
C PHE A 16 2.16 -10.04 -4.69
N GLU A 17 2.29 -10.94 -5.66
CA GLU A 17 1.43 -11.01 -6.85
C GLU A 17 0.09 -11.65 -6.49
N LEU A 18 -0.77 -10.88 -5.84
CA LEU A 18 -2.16 -11.25 -5.59
C LEU A 18 -3.07 -10.68 -6.66
N ASP A 19 -3.82 -11.57 -7.32
CA ASP A 19 -4.90 -11.19 -8.23
C ASP A 19 -5.98 -10.42 -7.46
N SER A 20 -6.24 -9.19 -7.89
CA SER A 20 -7.18 -8.28 -7.23
C SER A 20 -8.62 -8.79 -7.24
N ARG A 21 -9.03 -9.53 -8.28
CA ARG A 21 -10.36 -10.15 -8.36
C ARG A 21 -10.46 -11.31 -7.39
N ARG A 22 -9.42 -12.15 -7.29
CA ARG A 22 -9.37 -13.25 -6.31
C ARG A 22 -9.36 -12.72 -4.87
N LEU A 23 -8.58 -11.68 -4.60
CA LEU A 23 -8.55 -11.02 -3.29
C LEU A 23 -9.93 -10.46 -2.91
N ARG A 24 -10.59 -9.78 -3.86
CA ARG A 24 -11.94 -9.24 -3.65
C ARG A 24 -12.98 -10.34 -3.42
N ALA A 25 -12.92 -11.43 -4.17
CA ALA A 25 -13.83 -12.57 -4.00
C ALA A 25 -13.66 -13.22 -2.62
N ALA A 26 -12.41 -13.44 -2.19
CA ALA A 26 -12.09 -13.97 -0.86
C ALA A 26 -12.62 -13.05 0.26
N TRP A 27 -12.43 -11.73 0.12
CA TRP A 27 -12.98 -10.75 1.05
C TRP A 27 -14.51 -10.82 1.14
N ILE A 28 -15.22 -10.85 0.01
CA ILE A 28 -16.69 -10.94 0.00
C ILE A 28 -17.17 -12.20 0.73
N GLN A 29 -16.54 -13.34 0.47
CA GLN A 29 -16.89 -14.59 1.14
C GLN A 29 -16.67 -14.51 2.66
N ARG A 30 -15.49 -14.04 3.10
CA ARG A 30 -15.16 -13.93 4.53
C ARG A 30 -16.02 -12.90 5.26
N ALA A 31 -16.31 -11.76 4.61
CA ALA A 31 -17.17 -10.74 5.17
C ALA A 31 -18.61 -11.25 5.38
N ALA A 32 -19.11 -12.11 4.50
CA ALA A 32 -20.42 -12.75 4.65
C ALA A 32 -20.45 -13.73 5.83
N GLU A 33 -19.41 -14.53 6.01
CA GLU A 33 -19.27 -15.48 7.13
C GLU A 33 -19.18 -14.79 8.50
N ALA A 34 -18.60 -13.58 8.56
CA ALA A 34 -18.45 -12.79 9.78
C ALA A 34 -19.60 -11.78 10.03
N HIS A 35 -20.62 -11.74 9.16
CA HIS A 35 -21.70 -10.76 9.30
C HIS A 35 -22.57 -11.09 10.52
N PRO A 36 -22.93 -10.10 11.37
CA PRO A 36 -23.72 -10.34 12.57
C PRO A 36 -25.09 -10.98 12.28
N ASP A 37 -25.68 -10.78 11.10
CA ASP A 37 -26.92 -11.50 10.68
C ASP A 37 -26.74 -13.01 10.53
N ALA A 38 -25.55 -13.52 10.18
CA ALA A 38 -25.31 -14.96 10.11
C ALA A 38 -25.44 -15.63 11.49
N HIS A 39 -25.29 -14.85 12.57
CA HIS A 39 -25.47 -15.30 13.95
C HIS A 39 -26.87 -15.01 14.51
N ARG A 40 -27.78 -14.36 13.75
CA ARG A 40 -29.13 -14.00 14.25
C ARG A 40 -30.11 -15.15 14.31
N GLU A 41 -29.80 -16.29 13.68
CA GLU A 41 -30.56 -17.52 13.93
C GLU A 41 -30.29 -18.09 15.34
N HIS A 42 -29.32 -17.56 16.09
CA HIS A 42 -29.05 -17.95 17.47
C HIS A 42 -29.23 -16.74 18.40
N SER A 43 -30.49 -16.56 18.84
CA SER A 43 -30.94 -15.81 20.02
C SER A 43 -30.59 -14.32 20.10
N VAL A 44 -31.65 -13.53 19.89
CA VAL A 44 -31.79 -12.14 20.32
C VAL A 44 -31.81 -12.10 21.86
N GLU A 45 -30.64 -12.12 22.48
CA GLU A 45 -30.45 -11.63 23.84
C GLU A 45 -29.08 -10.96 23.88
N SER A 46 -28.89 -10.02 24.79
CA SER A 46 -27.73 -9.13 24.79
C SER A 46 -26.44 -9.91 25.10
N HIS A 47 -25.68 -10.28 24.07
CA HIS A 47 -24.54 -11.21 24.21
C HIS A 47 -23.21 -10.61 23.74
N PRO A 48 -22.10 -10.89 24.46
CA PRO A 48 -20.73 -10.56 24.04
C PRO A 48 -20.37 -11.06 22.63
N ASP A 49 -21.13 -12.01 22.10
CA ASP A 49 -21.00 -12.54 20.73
C ASP A 49 -21.28 -11.52 19.62
N ALA A 50 -22.16 -10.54 19.86
CA ALA A 50 -22.38 -9.46 18.90
C ALA A 50 -21.17 -8.51 18.81
N LEU A 51 -20.52 -8.21 19.95
CA LEU A 51 -19.26 -7.46 19.95
C LEU A 51 -18.14 -8.27 19.26
N HIS A 52 -18.07 -9.58 19.48
CA HIS A 52 -17.11 -10.44 18.81
C HIS A 52 -17.31 -10.49 17.29
N ALA A 53 -18.55 -10.52 16.80
CA ALA A 53 -18.86 -10.49 15.36
C ALA A 53 -18.49 -9.15 14.70
N VAL A 54 -18.77 -8.03 15.38
CA VAL A 54 -18.38 -6.69 14.89
C VAL A 54 -16.85 -6.56 14.79
N ASP A 55 -16.12 -7.04 15.80
CA ASP A 55 -14.65 -7.05 15.80
C ASP A 55 -14.09 -7.97 14.70
N ALA A 56 -14.71 -9.12 14.45
CA ALA A 56 -14.33 -10.01 13.36
C ALA A 56 -14.52 -9.38 11.97
N SER A 57 -15.65 -8.71 11.72
CA SER A 57 -15.92 -8.03 10.45
C SER A 57 -14.94 -6.87 10.20
N ALA A 58 -14.64 -6.09 11.25
CA ALA A 58 -13.65 -5.01 11.16
C ALA A 58 -12.27 -5.53 10.75
N ARG A 59 -11.79 -6.61 11.40
CA ARG A 59 -10.50 -7.24 11.07
C ARG A 59 -10.43 -7.73 9.62
N ILE A 60 -11.51 -8.32 9.10
CA ILE A 60 -11.57 -8.79 7.70
C ILE A 60 -11.48 -7.62 6.72
N ASN A 61 -12.17 -6.52 7.00
CA ASN A 61 -12.11 -5.32 6.18
C ASN A 61 -10.71 -4.68 6.21
N ASP A 62 -10.07 -4.62 7.38
CA ASP A 62 -8.73 -4.08 7.50
C ASP A 62 -7.68 -4.96 6.79
N ALA A 63 -7.81 -6.29 6.89
CA ALA A 63 -6.95 -7.20 6.12
C ALA A 63 -7.12 -7.00 4.60
N TYR A 64 -8.35 -6.79 4.12
CA TYR A 64 -8.59 -6.49 2.70
C TYR A 64 -7.94 -5.17 2.28
N ARG A 65 -8.14 -4.09 3.04
CA ARG A 65 -7.52 -2.78 2.73
C ARG A 65 -6.00 -2.89 2.71
N LEU A 66 -5.43 -3.58 3.69
CA LEU A 66 -3.99 -3.80 3.80
C LEU A 66 -3.44 -4.58 2.60
N LEU A 67 -4.12 -5.65 2.17
CA LEU A 67 -3.66 -6.51 1.08
C LEU A 67 -3.96 -5.96 -0.33
N ALA A 68 -4.91 -5.02 -0.42
CA ALA A 68 -5.26 -4.34 -1.66
C ALA A 68 -4.23 -3.28 -2.05
N ASP A 69 -3.61 -2.59 -1.08
CA ASP A 69 -2.52 -1.66 -1.33
C ASP A 69 -1.17 -2.39 -1.48
N PRO A 70 -0.45 -2.24 -2.62
CA PRO A 70 0.81 -2.95 -2.86
C PRO A 70 1.88 -2.68 -1.78
N LEU A 71 2.00 -1.45 -1.29
CA LEU A 71 3.03 -1.11 -0.29
C LEU A 71 2.71 -1.73 1.08
N SER A 72 1.45 -1.66 1.49
CA SER A 72 0.98 -2.26 2.74
C SER A 72 1.08 -3.79 2.67
N ARG A 73 0.76 -4.40 1.52
CA ARG A 73 0.98 -5.81 1.26
C ARG A 73 2.45 -6.21 1.33
N ALA A 74 3.35 -5.43 0.72
CA ALA A 74 4.80 -5.66 0.82
C ALA A 74 5.29 -5.61 2.28
N ALA A 75 4.81 -4.64 3.06
CA ALA A 75 5.12 -4.54 4.48
C ALA A 75 4.66 -5.79 5.27
N ALA A 76 3.44 -6.27 5.00
CA ALA A 76 2.93 -7.48 5.66
C ALA A 76 3.75 -8.73 5.30
N LEU A 77 4.17 -8.88 4.03
CA LEU A 77 5.05 -9.98 3.62
C LEU A 77 6.42 -9.92 4.29
N LEU A 78 6.99 -8.72 4.43
CA LEU A 78 8.24 -8.51 5.15
C LEU A 78 8.13 -8.95 6.62
N VAL A 79 7.05 -8.57 7.30
CA VAL A 79 6.76 -9.01 8.68
C VAL A 79 6.60 -10.53 8.75
N ALA A 80 5.79 -11.11 7.85
CA ALA A 80 5.55 -12.56 7.79
C ALA A 80 6.85 -13.36 7.56
N ARG A 81 7.82 -12.78 6.85
CA ARG A 81 9.12 -13.40 6.56
C ARG A 81 10.24 -12.98 7.52
N GLY A 82 9.90 -12.41 8.68
CA GLY A 82 10.85 -12.08 9.75
C GLY A 82 11.78 -10.90 9.45
N ALA A 83 11.46 -10.07 8.45
CA ALA A 83 12.27 -8.94 8.02
C ALA A 83 11.45 -7.63 8.02
N PRO A 84 10.87 -7.21 9.16
CA PRO A 84 9.97 -6.05 9.22
C PRO A 84 10.61 -4.76 8.68
N LEU A 85 9.78 -3.77 8.37
CA LEU A 85 10.27 -2.43 8.06
C LEU A 85 11.09 -1.89 9.25
N GLY A 86 12.31 -1.43 8.97
CA GLY A 86 13.10 -0.64 9.91
C GLY A 86 12.93 0.86 9.61
N ASP A 87 13.70 1.71 10.29
CA ASP A 87 13.76 3.16 10.00
C ASP A 87 14.75 3.50 8.87
N ASP A 88 15.11 2.51 8.06
CA ASP A 88 16.00 2.70 6.93
C ASP A 88 15.28 3.42 5.79
N ARG A 89 15.75 4.64 5.49
CA ARG A 89 15.26 5.51 4.42
C ARG A 89 16.23 5.59 3.23
N SER A 90 17.13 4.62 3.11
CA SER A 90 18.10 4.57 2.03
C SER A 90 17.41 4.46 0.66
N MET A 91 17.98 5.21 -0.29
CA MET A 91 17.57 5.31 -1.67
C MET A 91 18.81 5.54 -2.54
N PRO A 92 18.84 5.05 -3.79
CA PRO A 92 19.91 5.36 -4.75
C PRO A 92 20.07 6.86 -4.97
N ASN A 93 21.32 7.32 -5.11
CA ASN A 93 21.61 8.74 -5.28
C ASN A 93 20.96 9.32 -6.54
N GLU A 94 20.91 8.58 -7.65
CA GLU A 94 20.30 9.08 -8.88
C GLU A 94 18.80 9.39 -8.68
N LEU A 95 18.09 8.53 -7.92
CA LEU A 95 16.67 8.70 -7.62
C LEU A 95 16.43 9.84 -6.63
N LEU A 96 17.33 10.05 -5.67
CA LEU A 96 17.25 11.19 -4.76
C LEU A 96 17.32 12.51 -5.51
N VAL A 97 18.27 12.65 -6.44
CA VAL A 97 18.41 13.85 -7.28
C VAL A 97 17.14 14.06 -8.11
N GLU A 98 16.66 13.01 -8.79
CA GLU A 98 15.43 13.07 -9.59
C GLU A 98 14.22 13.56 -8.77
N ILE A 99 14.02 13.01 -7.56
CA ILE A 99 12.90 13.41 -6.70
C ILE A 99 13.06 14.85 -6.21
N MET A 100 14.28 15.29 -5.92
CA MET A 100 14.53 16.68 -5.50
C MET A 100 14.20 17.66 -6.62
N GLU A 101 14.64 17.38 -7.85
CA GLU A 101 14.33 18.21 -9.04
C GLU A 101 12.82 18.27 -9.31
N LEU A 102 12.12 17.14 -9.17
CA LEU A 102 10.67 17.10 -9.32
C LEU A 102 9.94 17.92 -8.25
N ARG A 103 10.42 17.90 -7.00
CA ARG A 103 9.86 18.73 -5.92
C ARG A 103 10.07 20.20 -6.17
N GLU A 104 11.27 20.59 -6.56
CA GLU A 104 11.58 21.99 -6.89
C GLU A 104 10.70 22.49 -8.04
N CYS A 105 10.53 21.68 -9.09
CA CYS A 105 9.61 22.03 -10.18
C CYS A 105 8.14 22.04 -9.73
N ALA A 106 7.76 21.20 -8.77
CA ALA A 106 6.41 21.19 -8.22
C ALA A 106 6.12 22.48 -7.45
N ASP A 107 7.05 22.94 -6.60
CA ASP A 107 6.95 24.18 -5.81
C ASP A 107 7.02 25.48 -6.66
N ASP A 108 7.36 25.39 -7.94
CA ASP A 108 7.43 26.55 -8.83
C ASP A 108 6.03 27.12 -9.10
N VAL A 109 5.71 28.23 -8.46
CA VAL A 109 4.43 28.94 -8.63
C VAL A 109 4.15 29.38 -10.07
N ALA A 110 5.16 29.45 -10.93
CA ALA A 110 5.02 29.79 -12.35
C ALA A 110 4.74 28.56 -13.24
N ILE A 111 4.70 27.35 -12.69
CA ILE A 111 4.48 26.13 -13.48
C ILE A 111 3.06 26.10 -14.08
N ASP A 112 3.00 26.10 -15.41
CA ASP A 112 1.74 25.99 -16.13
C ASP A 112 1.12 24.58 -16.04
N ARG A 113 -0.16 24.47 -16.41
CA ARG A 113 -0.93 23.22 -16.35
C ARG A 113 -0.32 22.10 -17.22
N THR A 114 0.22 22.45 -18.39
CA THR A 114 0.80 21.47 -19.32
C THR A 114 2.07 20.86 -18.73
N ARG A 115 2.97 21.71 -18.22
CA ARG A 115 4.21 21.27 -17.56
C ARG A 115 3.89 20.45 -16.32
N ARG A 116 2.92 20.87 -15.49
CA ARG A 116 2.46 20.10 -14.33
C ARG A 116 1.95 18.70 -14.72
N ALA A 117 1.13 18.61 -15.77
CA ALA A 117 0.62 17.32 -16.27
C ALA A 117 1.75 16.41 -16.78
N LEU A 118 2.79 16.97 -17.42
CA LEU A 118 3.98 16.23 -17.84
C LEU A 118 4.76 15.69 -16.63
N LEU A 119 4.99 16.51 -15.60
CA LEU A 119 5.67 16.07 -14.37
C LEU A 119 4.87 14.98 -13.66
N SER A 120 3.54 15.12 -13.56
CA SER A 120 2.68 14.09 -12.97
C SER A 120 2.73 12.78 -13.76
N THR A 121 2.77 12.86 -15.10
CA THR A 121 2.90 11.67 -15.96
C THR A 121 4.25 10.99 -15.74
N HIS A 122 5.33 11.76 -15.69
CA HIS A 122 6.68 11.26 -15.41
C HIS A 122 6.75 10.58 -14.03
N ALA A 123 6.31 11.27 -12.98
CA ALA A 123 6.33 10.74 -11.63
C ALA A 123 5.49 9.46 -11.48
N ARG A 124 4.33 9.36 -12.15
CA ARG A 124 3.53 8.12 -12.21
C ARG A 124 4.28 6.99 -12.90
N ALA A 125 4.92 7.26 -14.04
CA ALA A 125 5.69 6.26 -14.77
C ALA A 125 6.85 5.70 -13.93
N ARG A 126 7.62 6.57 -13.26
CA ARG A 126 8.71 6.17 -12.37
C ARG A 126 8.22 5.37 -11.17
N ARG A 127 7.09 5.80 -10.59
CA ARG A 127 6.45 5.10 -9.48
C ARG A 127 5.97 3.69 -9.87
N ASP A 128 5.44 3.53 -11.08
CA ASP A 128 4.98 2.23 -11.59
C ASP A 128 6.15 1.32 -11.99
N GLU A 129 7.25 1.87 -12.50
CA GLU A 129 8.52 1.14 -12.74
C GLU A 129 9.07 0.57 -11.43
N GLU A 130 9.08 1.36 -10.35
CA GLU A 130 9.54 0.88 -9.05
C GLU A 130 8.61 -0.16 -8.42
N LEU A 131 7.31 -0.12 -8.72
CA LEU A 131 6.40 -1.21 -8.36
C LEU A 131 6.73 -2.51 -9.10
N GLN A 132 7.18 -2.43 -10.35
CA GLN A 132 7.65 -3.61 -11.09
C GLN A 132 8.95 -4.15 -10.48
N HIS A 133 9.89 -3.29 -10.10
CA HIS A 133 11.10 -3.70 -9.38
C HIS A 133 10.78 -4.36 -8.04
N LEU A 134 9.81 -3.82 -7.31
CA LEU A 134 9.30 -4.40 -6.06
C LEU A 134 8.75 -5.82 -6.30
N ALA A 135 7.90 -6.00 -7.31
CA ALA A 135 7.34 -7.30 -7.68
C ALA A 135 8.41 -8.32 -8.06
N GLN A 136 9.40 -7.89 -8.84
CA GLN A 136 10.55 -8.72 -9.22
C GLN A 136 11.36 -9.11 -7.98
N ALA A 137 11.59 -8.19 -7.04
CA ALA A 137 12.34 -8.49 -5.82
C ALA A 137 11.71 -9.61 -4.99
N PHE A 138 10.36 -9.64 -4.90
CA PHE A 138 9.63 -10.74 -4.27
C PHE A 138 9.70 -12.04 -5.08
N SER A 139 9.60 -11.96 -6.40
CA SER A 139 9.60 -13.13 -7.29
C SER A 139 10.98 -13.83 -7.33
N SER A 140 12.07 -13.07 -7.26
CA SER A 140 13.43 -13.61 -7.23
C SER A 140 13.85 -14.12 -5.85
N GLY A 141 13.13 -13.76 -4.78
CA GLY A 141 13.47 -14.02 -3.38
C GLY A 141 13.19 -15.43 -2.86
N GLY A 142 12.97 -16.41 -3.74
CA GLY A 142 12.78 -17.81 -3.39
C GLY A 142 11.49 -18.09 -2.60
N SER A 143 11.47 -19.24 -1.90
CA SER A 143 10.29 -19.77 -1.20
C SER A 143 9.62 -18.76 -0.27
N THR A 144 8.30 -18.69 -0.31
CA THR A 144 7.45 -17.86 0.55
C THR A 144 7.45 -18.32 2.02
N GLN A 145 7.94 -19.53 2.29
CA GLN A 145 7.94 -20.16 3.62
C GLN A 145 9.24 -19.95 4.39
N LEU A 146 10.28 -19.43 3.74
CA LEU A 146 11.58 -19.19 4.37
C LEU A 146 11.73 -17.72 4.79
N PRO A 147 12.50 -17.46 5.88
CA PRO A 147 12.90 -16.10 6.22
C PRO A 147 13.46 -15.38 5.00
N MET A 148 13.13 -14.09 4.87
CA MET A 148 13.62 -13.32 3.74
C MET A 148 15.12 -13.06 3.89
N GLU A 149 15.88 -13.32 2.82
CA GLU A 149 17.30 -12.97 2.77
C GLU A 149 17.49 -11.47 2.97
N ALA A 150 18.50 -11.08 3.76
CA ALA A 150 18.74 -9.68 4.12
C ALA A 150 18.89 -8.77 2.88
N GLY A 151 19.56 -9.24 1.83
CA GLY A 151 19.71 -8.50 0.57
C GLY A 151 18.39 -8.31 -0.17
N VAL A 152 17.49 -9.30 -0.16
CA VAL A 152 16.15 -9.19 -0.76
C VAL A 152 15.30 -8.20 0.04
N ALA A 153 15.30 -8.33 1.37
CA ALA A 153 14.59 -7.42 2.26
C ALA A 153 15.04 -5.97 2.07
N GLN A 154 16.35 -5.75 1.90
CA GLN A 154 16.89 -4.43 1.66
C GLN A 154 16.39 -3.83 0.34
N ARG A 155 16.44 -4.59 -0.77
CA ARG A 155 15.91 -4.11 -2.06
C ARG A 155 14.43 -3.77 -1.98
N VAL A 156 13.63 -4.61 -1.33
CA VAL A 156 12.20 -4.36 -1.11
C VAL A 156 12.00 -3.04 -0.36
N ARG A 157 12.72 -2.82 0.75
CA ARG A 157 12.66 -1.56 1.51
C ARG A 157 13.05 -0.35 0.66
N THR A 158 14.12 -0.46 -0.11
CA THR A 158 14.57 0.62 -1.01
C THR A 158 13.49 0.96 -2.05
N CYS A 159 12.92 -0.02 -2.76
CA CYS A 159 11.82 0.22 -3.69
C CYS A 159 10.62 0.90 -3.01
N MET A 160 10.23 0.42 -1.82
CA MET A 160 9.14 1.05 -1.05
C MET A 160 9.43 2.50 -0.67
N ASN A 161 10.68 2.83 -0.33
CA ASN A 161 11.09 4.21 -0.02
C ASN A 161 10.98 5.11 -1.25
N VAL A 162 11.42 4.62 -2.41
CA VAL A 162 11.35 5.35 -3.69
C VAL A 162 9.88 5.58 -4.09
N ILE A 163 9.05 4.54 -4.06
CA ILE A 163 7.61 4.64 -4.40
C ILE A 163 6.93 5.70 -3.53
N ARG A 164 7.13 5.65 -2.20
CA ARG A 164 6.57 6.65 -1.28
C ARG A 164 7.07 8.06 -1.56
N ALA A 165 8.30 8.21 -2.06
CA ALA A 165 8.85 9.50 -2.38
C ALA A 165 8.19 10.11 -3.62
N PHE A 166 7.92 9.29 -4.65
CA PHE A 166 7.13 9.70 -5.82
C PHE A 166 5.65 9.93 -5.47
N ASP A 167 5.03 9.09 -4.62
CA ASP A 167 3.65 9.32 -4.17
C ASP A 167 3.52 10.72 -3.51
N ARG A 168 4.48 11.10 -2.66
CA ARG A 168 4.52 12.45 -2.05
C ARG A 168 4.71 13.58 -3.07
N VAL A 169 5.42 13.33 -4.18
CA VAL A 169 5.57 14.32 -5.27
C VAL A 169 4.26 14.46 -6.04
N LEU A 170 3.59 13.35 -6.32
CA LEU A 170 2.28 13.34 -6.98
C LEU A 170 1.24 14.09 -6.14
N GLU A 171 1.18 13.82 -4.84
CA GLU A 171 0.31 14.55 -3.91
C GLU A 171 0.60 16.07 -3.90
N GLN A 172 1.87 16.47 -4.06
CA GLN A 172 2.26 17.88 -4.11
C GLN A 172 1.77 18.54 -5.41
N LEU A 173 2.04 17.92 -6.55
CA LEU A 173 1.57 18.39 -7.86
C LEU A 173 0.04 18.51 -7.91
N GLU A 174 -0.68 17.54 -7.33
CA GLU A 174 -2.15 17.55 -7.25
C GLU A 174 -2.67 18.66 -6.32
N ARG A 175 -2.06 18.89 -5.16
CA ARG A 175 -2.45 19.96 -4.23
C ARG A 175 -2.37 21.34 -4.88
N GLU A 176 -1.31 21.58 -5.63
CA GLU A 176 -1.06 22.89 -6.23
C GLU A 176 -1.89 23.15 -7.50
N GLU A 177 -2.35 22.11 -8.20
CA GLU A 177 -3.31 22.25 -9.30
C GLU A 177 -4.65 22.84 -8.83
N HIS A 178 -5.05 22.54 -7.60
CA HIS A 178 -6.33 22.95 -7.02
C HIS A 178 -6.26 24.29 -6.27
N MET A 179 -5.08 24.92 -6.17
CA MET A 179 -4.97 26.25 -5.56
C MET A 179 -5.63 27.29 -6.50
N PRO A 180 -6.70 27.99 -6.07
CA PRO A 180 -7.30 29.01 -6.90
C PRO A 180 -6.26 30.09 -7.16
N THR A 181 -6.04 30.43 -8.44
CA THR A 181 -5.29 31.62 -8.81
C THR A 181 -5.96 32.79 -8.09
N LEU A 182 -5.29 33.35 -7.08
CA LEU A 182 -5.75 34.59 -6.46
C LEU A 182 -5.94 35.60 -7.60
N PRO A 183 -7.11 36.25 -7.73
CA PRO A 183 -7.27 37.30 -8.71
C PRO A 183 -6.21 38.35 -8.40
N GLY A 184 -5.28 38.56 -9.34
CA GLY A 184 -4.26 39.57 -9.21
C GLY A 184 -4.93 40.91 -8.90
N ASP A 185 -4.51 41.55 -7.81
CA ASP A 185 -4.93 42.90 -7.48
C ASP A 185 -4.67 43.81 -8.70
N LEU A 186 -5.76 44.37 -9.22
CA LEU A 186 -5.79 45.41 -10.25
C LEU A 186 -5.29 46.75 -9.68
#